data_AF-F3CBJ6-F1
#
_entry.id   AF-F3CBJ6-F1
#
_cell.length_a   1.000
_cell.length_b   1.000
_cell.length_c   1.000
_cell.angle_alpha   90.00
_cell.angle_beta   90.00
_cell.angle_gamma   90.00
#
_symmetry.space_group_name_H-M   'P 1'
#
loop_
_entity.id
_entity.type
_entity.pdbx_description
1 polymer ?
#
loop_
_entity_poly.entity_id
_entity_poly.type
_entity_poly.pdbx_seq_one_letter_code
_entity_poly.pdbx_strand_id
1 'polypeptide(L)'
;QNNLGEMLPGHAVFTGQTGVGKTTAEATLLTFLSRFDPLIFSIDYNESLRHLLCALGAEYYTVQLGHFTGVNPFQFHDSPGLRQMLFDLVLCCAGGPDKSNDADQKRIKDSIEAVMSHTNVRNRSMSLLLRNIPEQGENCLRTRLSKWCRLAGEGRVGQYAWVLDSPVNQFDAQTYRRL
;
A
#
# COMPACT_ATOMS: atom_id res chain seq x y z
N GLN A 1 9.78 -26.14 -30.45
CA GLN A 1 8.77 -26.76 -29.56
C GLN A 1 7.42 -26.22 -29.97
N ASN A 2 6.47 -27.08 -30.31
CA ASN A 2 5.11 -26.66 -30.67
C ASN A 2 4.30 -26.49 -29.38
N ASN A 3 3.69 -25.32 -29.19
CA ASN A 3 2.78 -25.08 -28.08
C ASN A 3 1.43 -25.78 -28.35
N LEU A 4 1.09 -26.75 -27.50
CA LEU A 4 -0.11 -27.59 -27.57
C LEU A 4 -1.34 -26.91 -26.93
N GLY A 5 -1.52 -25.60 -27.15
CA GLY A 5 -2.75 -24.90 -26.75
C GLY A 5 -2.83 -24.45 -25.29
N GLU A 6 -1.72 -24.38 -24.55
CA GLU A 6 -1.70 -23.71 -23.25
C GLU A 6 -1.78 -22.18 -23.43
N MET A 7 -2.77 -21.55 -22.81
CA MET A 7 -2.90 -20.09 -22.79
C MET A 7 -1.79 -19.51 -21.91
N LEU A 8 -0.82 -18.84 -22.53
CA LEU A 8 0.21 -18.09 -21.81
C LEU A 8 -0.29 -16.69 -21.45
N PRO A 9 0.15 -16.13 -20.30
CA PRO A 9 -0.14 -14.75 -19.96
C PRO A 9 0.44 -13.80 -21.01
N GLY A 10 -0.41 -12.92 -21.53
CA GLY A 10 -0.02 -11.91 -22.52
C GLY A 10 0.55 -10.67 -21.85
N HIS A 11 1.70 -10.19 -22.33
CA HIS A 11 2.29 -8.92 -21.94
C HIS A 11 2.42 -8.02 -23.16
N ALA A 12 2.14 -6.72 -22.99
CA ALA A 12 2.30 -5.71 -24.04
C ALA A 12 3.13 -4.54 -23.50
N VAL A 13 3.97 -3.97 -24.36
CA VAL A 13 4.77 -2.78 -24.05
C VAL A 13 4.55 -1.76 -25.15
N PHE A 14 4.11 -0.56 -24.76
CA PHE A 14 3.91 0.56 -25.68
C PHE A 14 5.05 1.58 -25.49
N THR A 15 5.87 1.76 -26.51
CA THR A 15 7.01 2.70 -26.48
C THR A 15 6.85 3.80 -27.52
N GLY A 16 7.43 4.98 -27.24
CA GLY A 16 7.33 6.14 -28.11
C GLY A 16 7.45 7.46 -27.33
N GLN A 17 7.67 8.57 -28.05
CA GLN A 17 7.83 9.89 -27.46
C GLN A 17 6.53 10.42 -26.83
N THR A 18 6.60 11.48 -26.03
CA THR A 18 5.40 12.16 -25.50
C THR A 18 4.55 12.69 -26.65
N GLY A 19 3.23 12.53 -26.56
CA GLY A 19 2.28 13.03 -27.58
C GLY A 19 1.99 12.07 -28.75
N VAL A 20 2.70 10.94 -28.89
CA VAL A 20 2.47 9.99 -30.00
C VAL A 20 1.24 9.08 -29.83
N GLY A 21 0.47 9.25 -28.74
CA GLY A 21 -0.78 8.51 -28.52
C GLY A 21 -0.65 7.21 -27.71
N LYS A 22 0.43 6.99 -26.94
CA LYS A 22 0.58 5.78 -26.08
C LYS A 22 -0.58 5.60 -25.11
N THR A 23 -0.90 6.63 -24.34
CA THR A 23 -2.03 6.63 -23.39
C THR A 23 -3.37 6.41 -24.10
N THR A 24 -3.52 6.93 -25.34
CA THR A 24 -4.71 6.68 -26.16
C THR A 24 -4.82 5.21 -26.59
N ALA A 25 -3.69 4.57 -26.94
CA ALA A 25 -3.66 3.15 -27.27
C ALA A 25 -3.99 2.28 -26.05
N GLU A 26 -3.41 2.59 -24.88
CA GLU A 26 -3.72 1.93 -23.61
C GLU A 26 -5.21 2.09 -23.23
N ALA A 27 -5.75 3.31 -23.31
CA ALA A 27 -7.16 3.60 -23.08
C ALA A 27 -8.09 2.79 -24.00
N THR A 28 -7.74 2.73 -25.29
CA THR A 28 -8.49 1.96 -26.29
C THR A 28 -8.48 0.48 -25.93
N LEU A 29 -7.32 -0.08 -25.59
CA LEU A 29 -7.18 -1.49 -25.20
C LEU A 29 -7.97 -1.79 -23.93
N LEU A 30 -7.85 -0.97 -22.88
CA LEU A 30 -8.60 -1.12 -21.63
C LEU A 30 -10.12 -1.11 -21.88
N THR A 31 -10.60 -0.22 -22.74
CA THR A 31 -12.02 -0.14 -23.12
C THR A 31 -12.48 -1.39 -23.87
N PHE A 32 -11.67 -1.92 -24.79
CA PHE A 32 -12.02 -3.15 -25.50
C PHE A 32 -11.97 -4.37 -24.60
N LEU A 33 -11.03 -4.42 -23.66
CA LEU A 33 -10.88 -5.52 -22.70
C LEU A 33 -11.97 -5.50 -21.63
N SER A 34 -12.50 -4.33 -21.26
CA SER A 34 -13.55 -4.22 -20.23
C SER A 34 -14.82 -5.01 -20.57
N ARG A 35 -15.07 -5.29 -21.85
CA ARG A 35 -16.16 -6.17 -22.32
C ARG A 35 -16.06 -7.61 -21.80
N PHE A 36 -14.88 -8.03 -21.36
CA PHE A 36 -14.63 -9.35 -20.75
C PHE A 36 -14.60 -9.31 -19.23
N ASP A 37 -14.98 -8.17 -18.63
CA ASP A 37 -15.06 -8.00 -17.18
C ASP A 37 -13.76 -8.36 -16.40
N PRO A 38 -12.59 -7.85 -16.85
CA PRO A 38 -11.32 -8.17 -16.20
C PRO A 38 -11.15 -7.40 -14.89
N LEU A 39 -10.37 -7.97 -13.97
CA LEU A 39 -9.82 -7.21 -12.85
C LEU A 39 -8.77 -6.21 -13.38
N ILE A 40 -9.00 -4.92 -13.16
CA ILE A 40 -8.09 -3.85 -13.59
C ILE A 40 -7.38 -3.27 -12.37
N PHE A 41 -6.05 -3.31 -12.39
CA PHE A 41 -5.19 -2.53 -11.51
C PHE A 41 -4.36 -1.60 -12.39
N SER A 42 -4.44 -0.29 -12.12
CA SER A 42 -3.77 0.73 -12.94
C SER A 42 -2.97 1.68 -12.06
N ILE A 43 -1.73 1.95 -12.47
CA ILE A 43 -0.90 3.03 -11.95
C ILE A 43 -0.92 4.13 -13.00
N ASP A 44 -1.64 5.21 -12.71
CA ASP A 44 -1.89 6.30 -13.65
C ASP A 44 -1.09 7.55 -13.24
N TYR A 45 -0.22 8.02 -14.12
CA TYR A 45 0.58 9.22 -13.91
C TYR A 45 -0.18 10.46 -14.38
N ASN A 46 -0.18 11.52 -13.56
CA ASN A 46 -0.90 12.79 -13.82
C ASN A 46 -2.42 12.63 -14.05
N GLU A 47 -3.02 11.57 -13.51
CA GLU A 47 -4.47 11.31 -13.66
C GLU A 47 -4.92 11.24 -15.13
N SER A 48 -4.04 10.76 -16.01
CA SER A 48 -4.24 10.75 -17.46
C SER A 48 -5.38 9.83 -17.93
N LEU A 49 -5.68 8.80 -17.15
CA LEU A 49 -6.72 7.80 -17.39
C LEU A 49 -7.89 7.89 -16.39
N ARG A 50 -7.86 8.80 -15.42
CA ARG A 50 -8.88 8.92 -14.36
C ARG A 50 -10.32 8.85 -14.87
N HIS A 51 -10.66 9.68 -15.85
CA HIS A 51 -12.02 9.71 -16.40
C HIS A 51 -12.44 8.37 -17.01
N LEU A 52 -11.53 7.70 -17.73
CA LEU A 52 -11.78 6.38 -18.31
C LEU A 52 -11.95 5.33 -17.21
N LEU A 53 -11.02 5.27 -16.26
CA LEU A 53 -11.04 4.28 -15.18
C LEU A 53 -12.32 4.42 -14.34
N CYS A 54 -12.70 5.64 -13.97
CA CYS A 54 -13.97 5.88 -13.29
C CYS A 54 -15.19 5.51 -14.15
N ALA A 55 -15.17 5.78 -15.47
CA ALA A 55 -16.24 5.36 -16.37
C ALA A 55 -16.34 3.83 -16.53
N LEU A 56 -15.22 3.12 -16.36
CA LEU A 56 -15.16 1.66 -16.30
C LEU A 56 -15.53 1.10 -14.91
N GLY A 57 -15.92 1.95 -13.95
CA GLY A 57 -16.30 1.54 -12.61
C GLY A 57 -15.13 1.21 -11.68
N ALA A 58 -13.91 1.61 -12.04
CA ALA A 58 -12.75 1.47 -11.17
C ALA A 58 -12.78 2.57 -10.08
N GLU A 59 -12.44 2.16 -8.87
CA GLU A 59 -12.17 3.08 -7.76
C GLU A 59 -10.81 3.75 -7.97
N TYR A 60 -10.77 5.07 -7.85
CA TYR A 60 -9.60 5.88 -8.22
C TYR A 60 -9.04 6.62 -7.02
N TYR A 61 -7.76 6.36 -6.69
CA TYR A 61 -7.04 6.98 -5.58
C TYR A 61 -5.85 7.78 -6.09
N THR A 62 -5.81 9.06 -5.78
CA THR A 62 -4.65 9.90 -6.12
C THR A 62 -3.64 9.89 -4.97
N VAL A 63 -2.42 9.45 -5.26
CA VAL A 63 -1.28 9.58 -4.34
C VAL A 63 -0.64 10.94 -4.54
N GLN A 64 -0.76 11.83 -3.55
CA GLN A 64 -0.17 13.16 -3.57
C GLN A 64 0.84 13.31 -2.43
N LEU A 65 2.02 13.85 -2.74
CA LEU A 65 3.07 14.07 -1.74
C LEU A 65 2.53 14.92 -0.57
N GLY A 66 2.76 14.44 0.65
CA GLY A 66 2.37 15.12 1.89
C GLY A 66 0.88 15.02 2.25
N HIS A 67 0.04 14.45 1.39
CA HIS A 67 -1.40 14.28 1.65
C HIS A 67 -1.68 12.82 2.00
N PHE A 68 -2.48 12.58 3.04
CA PHE A 68 -2.82 11.22 3.45
C PHE A 68 -3.45 10.45 2.28
N THR A 69 -2.90 9.28 1.97
CA THR A 69 -3.40 8.38 0.92
C THR A 69 -4.79 7.82 1.24
N GLY A 70 -5.23 7.94 2.49
CA GLY A 70 -6.41 7.25 3.00
C GLY A 70 -6.14 5.79 3.34
N VAL A 71 -4.91 5.28 3.16
CA VAL A 71 -4.57 3.89 3.47
C VAL A 71 -4.04 3.77 4.91
N ASN A 72 -4.57 2.80 5.65
CA ASN A 72 -4.01 2.35 6.92
C ASN A 72 -4.16 0.82 7.04
N PRO A 73 -3.09 0.05 6.75
CA PRO A 73 -3.16 -1.41 6.72
C PRO A 73 -3.50 -2.06 8.06
N PHE A 74 -3.27 -1.39 9.19
CA PHE A 74 -3.65 -1.89 10.52
C PHE A 74 -5.16 -1.90 10.76
N GLN A 75 -5.93 -1.23 9.89
CA GLN A 75 -7.39 -1.20 9.94
C GLN A 75 -8.05 -2.21 8.97
N PHE A 76 -7.26 -3.00 8.23
CA PHE A 76 -7.78 -4.06 7.36
C PHE A 76 -8.33 -5.25 8.17
N HIS A 77 -9.09 -6.12 7.51
CA HIS A 77 -9.64 -7.34 8.12
C HIS A 77 -8.53 -8.26 8.63
N ASP A 78 -8.58 -8.58 9.93
CA ASP A 78 -7.54 -9.35 10.60
C ASP A 78 -7.45 -10.79 10.07
N SER A 79 -6.23 -11.22 9.74
CA SER A 79 -5.93 -12.56 9.27
C SER A 79 -4.44 -12.88 9.46
N PRO A 80 -4.05 -14.16 9.55
CA PRO A 80 -2.63 -14.53 9.60
C PRO A 80 -1.83 -13.97 8.42
N GLY A 81 -2.41 -13.96 7.22
CA GLY A 81 -1.79 -13.39 6.02
C GLY A 81 -1.60 -11.87 6.11
N LEU A 82 -2.59 -11.13 6.62
CA LEU A 82 -2.45 -9.70 6.86
C LEU A 82 -1.32 -9.41 7.86
N ARG A 83 -1.25 -10.17 8.96
CA ARG A 83 -0.22 -9.95 9.98
C ARG A 83 1.20 -10.19 9.45
N GLN A 84 1.38 -11.17 8.56
CA GLN A 84 2.65 -11.38 7.86
C GLN A 84 2.96 -10.21 6.92
N MET A 85 1.99 -9.76 6.12
CA MET A 85 2.17 -8.58 5.25
C MET A 85 2.53 -7.33 6.05
N LEU A 86 1.88 -7.10 7.21
CA LEU A 86 2.22 -6.00 8.12
C LEU A 86 3.64 -6.12 8.65
N PHE A 87 4.10 -7.33 8.97
CA PHE A 87 5.49 -7.54 9.39
C PHE A 87 6.47 -7.13 8.29
N ASP A 88 6.28 -7.62 7.06
CA ASP A 88 7.15 -7.29 5.93
C ASP A 88 7.12 -5.78 5.62
N LEU A 89 5.94 -5.16 5.68
CA LEU A 89 5.74 -3.73 5.49
C LEU A 89 6.48 -2.90 6.56
N VAL A 90 6.32 -3.24 7.84
CA VAL A 90 6.95 -2.54 8.95
C VAL A 90 8.47 -2.73 8.93
N LEU A 91 8.93 -3.94 8.58
CA LEU A 91 10.36 -4.23 8.43
C LEU A 91 10.98 -3.39 7.31
N CYS A 92 10.29 -3.24 6.18
CA CYS A 92 10.70 -2.35 5.09
C CYS A 92 10.77 -0.88 5.56
N CYS A 93 9.75 -0.42 6.29
CA CYS A 93 9.73 0.93 6.89
C CYS A 93 10.88 1.15 7.90
N ALA A 94 11.29 0.10 8.61
CA ALA A 94 12.44 0.11 9.52
C ALA A 94 13.80 0.10 8.80
N GLY A 95 13.83 -0.01 7.47
CA GLY A 95 15.05 -0.02 6.66
C GLY A 95 15.52 -1.42 6.25
N GLY A 96 14.66 -2.44 6.40
CA GLY A 96 14.93 -3.81 5.97
C GLY A 96 15.59 -4.70 7.03
N PRO A 97 15.82 -6.00 6.70
CA PRO A 97 16.44 -6.97 7.59
C PRO A 97 17.88 -6.59 7.97
N ASP A 98 18.64 -5.98 7.05
CA ASP A 98 20.02 -5.57 7.29
C ASP A 98 20.16 -4.53 8.41
N LYS A 99 19.09 -3.76 8.67
CA LYS A 99 19.04 -2.72 9.70
C LYS A 99 18.22 -3.11 10.92
N SER A 100 17.65 -4.31 10.93
CA SER A 100 16.71 -4.77 11.96
C SER A 100 17.08 -6.19 12.40
N ASN A 101 17.83 -6.28 13.50
CA ASN A 101 18.25 -7.56 14.08
C ASN A 101 17.06 -8.38 14.61
N ASP A 102 17.32 -9.61 15.05
CA ASP A 102 16.27 -10.52 15.55
C ASP A 102 15.45 -9.94 16.71
N ALA A 103 16.07 -9.12 17.57
CA ALA A 103 15.36 -8.45 18.66
C ALA A 103 14.40 -7.38 18.14
N ASP A 104 14.80 -6.60 17.14
CA ASP A 104 13.94 -5.63 16.45
C ASP A 104 12.79 -6.34 15.72
N GLN A 105 13.07 -7.41 14.98
CA GLN A 105 12.04 -8.19 14.28
C GLN A 105 11.03 -8.82 15.25
N LYS A 106 11.50 -9.37 16.36
CA LYS A 106 10.63 -9.87 17.44
C LYS A 106 9.74 -8.76 17.99
N ARG A 107 10.31 -7.57 18.28
CA ARG A 107 9.54 -6.41 18.75
C ARG A 107 8.50 -5.94 17.73
N ILE A 108 8.84 -5.94 16.44
CA ILE A 108 7.88 -5.62 15.37
C ILE A 108 6.70 -6.59 15.43
N LYS A 109 6.98 -7.90 15.46
CA LYS A 109 5.95 -8.95 15.52
C LYS A 109 5.05 -8.80 16.76
N ASP A 110 5.65 -8.67 17.93
CA ASP A 110 4.93 -8.51 19.21
C ASP A 110 4.09 -7.22 19.21
N SER A 111 4.60 -6.14 18.60
CA SER A 111 3.87 -4.87 18.50
C SER A 111 2.70 -4.93 17.51
N ILE A 112 2.85 -5.65 16.39
CA ILE A 112 1.75 -5.90 15.45
C ILE A 112 0.64 -6.69 16.16
N GLU A 113 1.00 -7.74 16.88
CA GLU A 113 0.05 -8.55 17.67
C GLU A 113 -0.74 -7.69 18.66
N ALA A 114 -0.04 -6.83 19.40
CA ALA A 114 -0.65 -5.90 20.35
C ALA A 114 -1.58 -4.89 19.66
N VAL A 115 -1.23 -4.36 18.49
CA VAL A 115 -2.10 -3.45 17.74
C VAL A 115 -3.34 -4.17 17.20
N MET A 116 -3.16 -5.35 16.60
CA MET A 116 -4.26 -6.10 15.99
C MET A 116 -5.24 -6.67 17.02
N SER A 117 -4.79 -6.94 18.25
CA SER A 117 -5.67 -7.33 19.36
C SER A 117 -6.54 -6.18 19.90
N HIS A 118 -6.28 -4.94 19.51
CA HIS A 118 -7.08 -3.80 19.96
C HIS A 118 -8.49 -3.86 19.38
N THR A 119 -9.52 -3.89 20.23
CA THR A 119 -10.93 -4.11 19.82
C THR A 119 -11.45 -2.98 18.93
N ASN A 120 -11.02 -1.74 19.18
CA ASN A 120 -11.41 -0.60 18.36
C ASN A 120 -10.49 -0.48 17.13
N VAL A 121 -10.97 -0.96 15.98
CA VAL A 121 -10.25 -0.93 14.69
C VAL A 121 -9.79 0.49 14.34
N ARG A 122 -10.59 1.53 14.62
CA ARG A 122 -10.24 2.93 14.28
C ARG A 122 -9.01 3.45 15.02
N ASN A 123 -8.64 2.84 16.14
CA ASN A 123 -7.45 3.22 16.89
C ASN A 123 -6.18 2.50 16.40
N ARG A 124 -6.32 1.44 15.60
CA ARG A 124 -5.19 0.69 15.04
C ARG A 124 -4.46 1.53 14.01
N SER A 125 -3.13 1.58 14.13
CA SER A 125 -2.28 2.46 13.33
C SER A 125 -0.80 2.12 13.51
N MET A 126 0.02 2.58 12.56
CA MET A 126 1.48 2.53 12.69
C MET A 126 1.94 3.39 13.87
N SER A 127 1.26 4.51 14.12
CA SER A 127 1.43 5.33 15.32
C SER A 127 1.20 4.57 16.62
N LEU A 128 0.19 3.69 16.68
CA LEU A 128 -0.07 2.86 17.86
C LEU A 128 1.03 1.79 18.02
N LEU A 129 1.48 1.17 16.92
CA LEU A 129 2.60 0.25 16.92
C LEU A 129 3.85 0.89 17.54
N LEU A 130 4.16 2.14 17.15
CA LEU A 130 5.34 2.85 17.65
C LEU A 130 5.31 3.04 19.18
N ARG A 131 4.13 3.12 19.82
CA ARG A 131 4.02 3.25 21.29
C ARG A 131 4.54 2.01 22.03
N ASN A 132 4.49 0.84 21.40
CA ASN A 132 4.98 -0.41 21.97
C ASN A 132 6.50 -0.56 21.84
N ILE A 133 7.17 0.33 21.09
CA ILE A 133 8.60 0.24 20.80
C ILE A 133 9.37 1.28 21.64
N PRO A 134 10.22 0.83 22.59
CA PRO A 134 11.00 1.73 23.42
C PRO A 134 12.07 2.45 22.60
N GLU A 135 12.44 3.66 23.04
CA GLU A 135 13.59 4.38 22.50
C GLU A 135 14.87 3.82 23.12
N GLN A 136 15.78 3.29 22.29
CA GLN A 136 16.98 2.60 22.77
C GLN A 136 18.21 2.97 21.95
N GLY A 137 18.87 4.06 22.34
CA GLY A 137 20.08 4.54 21.68
C GLY A 137 19.82 5.27 20.36
N GLU A 138 20.91 5.68 19.72
CA GLU A 138 20.86 6.41 18.46
C GLU A 138 20.43 5.52 17.30
N ASN A 139 19.65 6.07 16.36
CA ASN A 139 19.15 5.38 15.16
C ASN A 139 18.45 4.03 15.47
N CYS A 140 17.81 3.94 16.63
CA CYS A 140 17.08 2.74 17.05
C CYS A 140 15.82 2.49 16.20
N LEU A 141 15.20 1.33 16.38
CA LEU A 141 13.97 0.94 15.67
C LEU A 141 12.90 2.03 15.75
N ARG A 142 12.67 2.60 16.94
CA ARG A 142 11.73 3.69 17.16
C ARG A 142 12.04 4.90 16.28
N THR A 143 13.30 5.35 16.26
CA THR A 143 13.73 6.50 15.45
C THR A 143 13.48 6.25 13.96
N ARG A 144 13.77 5.05 13.46
CA ARG A 144 13.54 4.70 12.04
C ARG A 144 12.05 4.69 11.69
N LEU A 145 11.23 4.07 12.53
CA LEU A 145 9.77 3.96 12.34
C LEU A 145 9.03 5.29 12.56
N SER A 146 9.57 6.19 13.38
CA SER A 146 8.95 7.50 13.66
C SER A 146 8.68 8.33 12.39
N LYS A 147 9.51 8.14 11.35
CA LYS A 147 9.36 8.81 10.04
C LYS A 147 8.07 8.44 9.32
N TRP A 148 7.48 7.29 9.66
CA TRP A 148 6.27 6.74 9.06
C TRP A 148 5.03 6.93 9.93
N CYS A 149 5.17 7.59 11.09
CA CYS A 149 4.09 7.71 12.07
C CYS A 149 3.55 9.15 12.11
N ARG A 150 2.23 9.29 12.03
CA ARG A 150 1.52 10.56 12.23
C ARG A 150 1.70 11.10 13.64
N LEU A 151 1.80 10.21 14.63
CA LEU A 151 2.00 10.51 16.04
C LEU A 151 3.33 9.92 16.52
N ALA A 152 4.44 10.56 16.12
CA ALA A 152 5.79 10.11 16.46
C ALA A 152 6.25 10.46 17.89
N GLY A 153 5.47 11.26 18.61
CA GLY A 153 5.86 11.90 19.89
C GLY A 153 6.19 13.38 19.69
N GLU A 154 6.13 14.15 20.78
CA GLU A 154 6.53 15.58 20.81
C GLU A 154 5.80 16.49 19.79
N GLY A 155 4.59 16.12 19.37
CA GLY A 155 3.82 16.87 18.38
C GLY A 155 4.39 16.83 16.95
N ARG A 156 5.39 15.98 16.68
CA ARG A 156 5.99 15.82 15.36
C ARG A 156 5.25 14.77 14.52
N VAL A 157 5.09 15.08 13.24
CA VAL A 157 4.55 14.19 12.21
C VAL A 157 5.72 13.66 11.38
N GLY A 158 5.81 12.35 11.22
CA GLY A 158 6.83 11.72 10.37
C GLY A 158 6.70 12.15 8.92
N GLN A 159 7.83 12.37 8.24
CA GLN A 159 7.88 12.81 6.83
C GLN A 159 7.07 11.92 5.86
N TYR A 160 6.97 10.62 6.16
CA TYR A 160 6.27 9.62 5.35
C TYR A 160 4.98 9.12 6.00
N ALA A 161 4.51 9.76 7.07
CA ALA A 161 3.29 9.38 7.78
C ALA A 161 2.05 9.35 6.87
N TRP A 162 2.04 10.22 5.85
CA TRP A 162 0.95 10.34 4.90
C TRP A 162 0.73 9.08 4.02
N VAL A 163 1.73 8.19 3.93
CA VAL A 163 1.67 7.01 3.04
C VAL A 163 0.82 5.88 3.61
N LEU A 164 1.01 5.53 4.90
CA LEU A 164 0.48 4.30 5.51
C LEU A 164 -0.23 4.51 6.87
N ASP A 165 -0.18 5.72 7.43
CA ASP A 165 -0.68 6.00 8.77
C ASP A 165 -1.87 6.98 8.76
N SER A 166 -2.73 6.82 7.74
CA SER A 166 -3.97 7.58 7.63
C SER A 166 -4.87 7.36 8.85
N PRO A 167 -5.50 8.42 9.42
CA PRO A 167 -6.34 8.27 10.61
C PRO A 167 -7.49 7.27 10.44
N VAL A 168 -8.08 7.25 9.25
CA VAL A 168 -9.16 6.34 8.86
C VAL A 168 -8.78 5.72 7.53
N ASN A 169 -8.85 4.39 7.47
CA ASN A 169 -8.68 3.66 6.24
C ASN A 169 -9.90 3.86 5.32
N GLN A 170 -9.63 4.25 4.08
CA GLN A 170 -10.60 4.46 3.01
C GLN A 170 -10.46 3.41 1.90
N PHE A 171 -9.43 2.57 1.97
CA PHE A 171 -9.14 1.54 0.97
C PHE A 171 -9.64 0.18 1.43
N ASP A 172 -10.52 -0.46 0.67
CA ASP A 172 -10.91 -1.85 0.89
C ASP A 172 -10.80 -2.64 -0.41
N ALA A 173 -9.84 -3.57 -0.46
CA ALA A 173 -9.66 -4.40 -1.64
C ALA A 173 -10.83 -5.35 -1.90
N GLN A 174 -11.61 -5.68 -0.87
CA GLN A 174 -12.74 -6.63 -0.98
C GLN A 174 -14.00 -5.98 -1.53
N THR A 175 -14.13 -4.65 -1.45
CA THR A 175 -15.26 -3.92 -2.06
C THR A 175 -15.08 -3.75 -3.57
N TYR A 176 -13.85 -3.91 -4.08
CA TYR A 176 -13.62 -3.92 -5.52
C TYR A 176 -14.11 -5.24 -6.10
N ARG A 177 -15.04 -5.14 -7.05
CA ARG A 177 -15.65 -6.32 -7.68
C ARG A 177 -14.57 -7.21 -8.31
N ARG A 178 -14.49 -8.44 -7.82
CA ARG A 178 -14.41 -9.60 -8.70
C ARG A 178 -15.86 -10.00 -8.98
N LEU A 179 -16.33 -9.78 -10.21
CA LEU A 179 -17.53 -10.49 -10.65
C LEU A 179 -17.23 -11.98 -10.76
#